data_AF-A0A7S0RVW9-F1
#
_entry.id   AF-A0A7S0RVW9-F1
#
_cell.length_a   1.000
_cell.length_b   1.000
_cell.length_c   1.000
_cell.angle_alpha   90.00
_cell.angle_beta   90.00
_cell.angle_gamma   90.00
#
_symmetry.space_group_name_H-M   'P 1'
#
loop_
_entity.id
_entity.type
_entity.pdbx_description
1 polymer ?
#
loop_
_entity_poly.entity_id
_entity_poly.type
_entity_poly.pdbx_seq_one_letter_code
_entity_poly.pdbx_strand_id
1 'polypeptide(L)'
;VPRGKGGKEVWGKPEEEEELKPPPAVVVQPVLELSGKLAAETNKVGGVELKHQPPPEAAQPDKKWRLYVFKGEQEVEQFYLHRSDHYLFGRDRSVADVLCAHPSVSKQHAVLQYRKTAKPDEFGVDQWAVRPYLMDLATVNGTFLNGE
;
A
#
# COMPACT_ATOMS: atom_id res chain seq x y z
N VAL A 1 -26.30 -89.95 -15.34
CA VAL A 1 -25.87 -89.02 -16.42
C VAL A 1 -26.86 -87.86 -16.43
N PRO A 2 -26.46 -86.57 -16.51
CA PRO A 2 -25.53 -85.73 -15.72
C PRO A 2 -26.34 -84.86 -14.69
N ARG A 3 -25.81 -84.33 -13.57
CA ARG A 3 -24.83 -83.26 -13.28
C ARG A 3 -25.16 -81.86 -13.83
N GLY A 4 -25.31 -80.90 -12.91
CA GLY A 4 -25.23 -79.43 -13.09
C GLY A 4 -26.00 -78.74 -11.97
N LYS A 5 -25.46 -78.46 -10.77
CA LYS A 5 -24.46 -77.45 -10.39
C LYS A 5 -24.69 -76.07 -11.02
N GLY A 6 -25.34 -75.20 -10.24
CA GLY A 6 -24.77 -73.94 -9.74
C GLY A 6 -24.38 -72.87 -10.76
N GLY A 7 -25.12 -71.77 -10.71
CA GLY A 7 -24.70 -70.47 -11.23
C GLY A 7 -25.71 -69.41 -10.82
N LYS A 8 -25.31 -68.48 -9.94
CA LYS A 8 -26.08 -67.28 -9.61
C LYS A 8 -26.08 -66.37 -10.83
N GLU A 9 -27.24 -66.08 -11.39
CA GLU A 9 -27.37 -64.98 -12.35
C GLU A 9 -27.56 -63.69 -11.55
N VAL A 10 -26.46 -62.96 -11.35
CA VAL A 10 -26.50 -61.57 -10.90
C VAL A 10 -26.77 -60.73 -12.13
N TRP A 11 -27.99 -60.23 -12.25
CA TRP A 11 -28.37 -59.26 -13.28
C TRP A 11 -27.93 -57.87 -12.85
N GLY A 12 -26.87 -57.37 -13.48
CA GLY A 12 -26.36 -56.01 -13.36
C GLY A 12 -25.19 -55.85 -14.31
N LYS A 13 -25.23 -54.84 -15.18
CA LYS A 13 -24.07 -54.49 -15.99
C LYS A 13 -22.94 -54.03 -15.06
N PRO A 14 -21.66 -54.35 -15.36
CA PRO A 14 -20.54 -53.82 -14.60
C PRO A 14 -20.63 -52.29 -14.60
N GLU A 15 -20.45 -51.69 -13.42
CA GLU A 15 -20.10 -50.28 -13.29
C GLU A 15 -18.81 -50.08 -14.08
N GLU A 16 -18.95 -49.62 -15.33
CA GLU A 16 -17.85 -48.94 -16.00
C GLU A 16 -17.63 -47.65 -15.20
N GLU A 17 -16.50 -47.60 -14.52
CA GLU A 17 -15.94 -46.42 -13.90
C GLU A 17 -16.24 -45.22 -14.79
N GLU A 18 -17.04 -44.27 -14.28
CA GLU A 18 -17.02 -42.91 -14.80
C GLU A 18 -15.56 -42.47 -14.67
N GLU A 19 -14.80 -42.57 -15.76
CA GLU A 19 -13.55 -41.84 -15.89
C GLU A 19 -13.91 -40.39 -15.57
N LEU A 20 -13.58 -39.97 -14.35
CA LEU A 20 -13.57 -38.57 -13.95
C LEU A 20 -12.63 -37.87 -14.91
N LYS A 21 -13.17 -37.39 -16.04
CA LYS A 21 -12.46 -36.52 -16.95
C LYS A 21 -11.86 -35.43 -16.08
N PRO A 22 -10.54 -35.23 -16.10
CA PRO A 22 -9.94 -34.16 -15.32
C PRO A 22 -10.72 -32.89 -15.66
N PRO A 23 -11.07 -32.05 -14.68
CA PRO A 23 -11.83 -30.83 -14.94
C PRO A 23 -11.15 -30.11 -16.11
N PRO A 24 -11.93 -29.63 -17.10
CA PRO A 24 -11.37 -29.06 -18.32
C PRO A 24 -10.28 -28.09 -17.92
N ALA A 25 -9.06 -28.31 -18.41
CA ALA A 25 -7.92 -27.47 -18.09
C ALA A 25 -8.34 -26.03 -18.35
N VAL A 26 -8.55 -25.27 -17.27
CA VAL A 26 -8.96 -23.88 -17.38
C VAL A 26 -7.86 -23.22 -18.19
N VAL A 27 -8.20 -22.75 -19.39
CA VAL A 27 -7.26 -21.99 -20.22
C VAL A 27 -6.96 -20.73 -19.43
N VAL A 28 -5.88 -20.76 -18.66
CA VAL A 28 -5.43 -19.63 -17.87
C VAL A 28 -4.98 -18.58 -18.87
N GLN A 29 -5.83 -17.56 -19.05
CA GLN A 29 -5.46 -16.41 -19.84
C GLN A 29 -4.27 -15.71 -19.18
N PRO A 30 -3.31 -15.18 -19.96
CA PRO A 30 -2.19 -14.47 -19.40
C PRO A 30 -2.70 -13.27 -18.60
N VAL A 31 -2.37 -13.24 -17.31
CA VAL A 31 -2.62 -12.08 -16.46
C VAL A 31 -1.53 -11.06 -16.78
N LEU A 32 -1.89 -10.05 -17.57
CA LEU A 32 -1.00 -8.94 -17.96
C LEU A 32 -1.07 -7.77 -16.96
N GLU A 33 -1.70 -7.98 -15.81
CA GLU A 33 -1.75 -7.02 -14.72
C GLU A 33 -0.41 -6.97 -13.99
N LEU A 34 -0.12 -5.83 -13.38
CA LEU A 34 1.10 -5.63 -12.59
C LEU A 34 1.04 -6.50 -11.35
N SER A 35 1.94 -7.49 -11.25
CA SER A 35 1.96 -8.48 -10.17
C SER A 35 2.33 -7.92 -8.78
N GLY A 36 2.63 -6.63 -8.65
CA GLY A 36 3.00 -5.93 -7.41
C GLY A 36 4.34 -6.34 -6.79
N LYS A 37 4.87 -7.53 -7.14
CA LYS A 37 6.10 -8.10 -6.54
C LYS A 37 7.33 -7.24 -6.74
N LEU A 38 7.46 -6.60 -7.91
CA LEU A 38 8.60 -5.73 -8.19
C LEU A 38 8.61 -4.48 -7.29
N ALA A 39 7.44 -3.89 -7.05
CA ALA A 39 7.30 -2.78 -6.11
C ALA A 39 7.70 -3.24 -4.70
N ALA A 40 7.11 -4.37 -4.27
CA ALA A 40 7.41 -4.97 -2.99
C ALA A 40 8.91 -5.19 -2.79
N GLU A 41 9.67 -5.64 -3.79
CA GLU A 41 11.12 -5.83 -3.66
C GLU A 41 11.93 -4.53 -3.65
N THR A 42 11.46 -3.49 -4.35
CA THR A 42 12.22 -2.25 -4.56
C THR A 42 12.11 -1.28 -3.38
N ASN A 43 10.97 -1.22 -2.70
CA ASN A 43 10.74 -0.25 -1.63
C ASN A 43 10.32 -0.94 -0.32
N LYS A 44 11.21 -1.77 0.23
CA LYS A 44 11.13 -2.26 1.62
C LYS A 44 12.02 -1.44 2.55
N VAL A 45 11.47 -1.07 3.69
CA VAL A 45 12.23 -0.58 4.85
C VAL A 45 11.85 -1.43 6.05
N GLY A 46 12.84 -2.03 6.73
CA GLY A 46 12.58 -2.87 7.90
C GLY A 46 11.68 -4.09 7.62
N GLY A 47 11.62 -4.58 6.38
CA GLY A 47 10.75 -5.68 5.96
C GLY A 47 9.32 -5.28 5.61
N VAL A 48 8.95 -4.01 5.78
CA VAL A 48 7.64 -3.46 5.41
C VAL A 48 7.75 -2.76 4.06
N GLU A 49 6.83 -3.06 3.14
CA GLU A 49 6.71 -2.37 1.85
C GLU A 49 6.15 -0.95 2.05
N LEU A 50 6.86 0.04 1.54
CA LEU A 50 6.46 1.45 1.58
C LEU A 50 5.60 1.80 0.37
N LYS A 51 4.48 2.47 0.60
CA LYS A 51 3.59 2.94 -0.46
C LYS A 51 4.12 4.16 -1.22
N HIS A 52 4.96 4.96 -0.57
CA HIS A 52 5.47 6.22 -1.10
C HIS A 52 6.96 6.13 -1.35
N GLN A 53 7.40 6.71 -2.47
CA GLN A 53 8.79 6.99 -2.74
C GLN A 53 8.98 8.47 -3.03
N PRO A 54 10.05 9.09 -2.50
CA PRO A 54 10.38 10.47 -2.84
C PRO A 54 10.53 10.62 -4.36
N PRO A 55 9.90 11.63 -4.97
CA PRO A 55 10.02 11.86 -6.40
C PRO A 55 11.41 12.44 -6.73
N PRO A 56 11.83 12.46 -8.01
CA PRO A 56 13.15 12.96 -8.41
C PRO A 56 13.44 14.42 -8.02
N GLU A 57 12.39 15.23 -7.90
CA GLU A 57 12.44 16.63 -7.47
C GLU A 57 12.36 16.82 -5.94
N ALA A 58 12.41 15.73 -5.17
CA ALA A 58 12.50 15.79 -3.72
C ALA A 58 13.76 16.55 -3.28
N ALA A 59 13.61 17.46 -2.33
CA ALA A 59 14.71 18.26 -1.82
C ALA A 59 14.47 18.60 -0.35
N GLN A 60 15.52 18.58 0.45
CA GLN A 60 15.45 19.02 1.84
C GLN A 60 15.09 20.51 1.91
N PRO A 61 14.19 20.93 2.82
CA PRO A 61 13.85 22.32 2.97
C PRO A 61 15.03 23.15 3.50
N ASP A 62 15.11 24.39 3.05
CA ASP A 62 16.02 25.42 3.52
C ASP A 62 15.57 26.03 4.87
N LYS A 63 14.25 26.07 5.09
CA LYS A 63 13.62 26.61 6.31
C LYS A 63 13.57 25.57 7.43
N LYS A 64 13.70 26.04 8.67
CA LYS A 64 13.59 25.22 9.89
C LYS A 64 12.13 24.96 10.28
N TRP A 65 11.44 24.12 9.52
CA TRP A 65 10.06 23.70 9.83
C TRP A 65 9.97 22.96 11.16
N ARG A 66 8.88 23.25 11.89
CA ARG A 66 8.46 22.57 13.11
C ARG A 66 6.97 22.26 13.01
N LEU A 67 6.59 21.07 13.45
CA LEU A 67 5.20 20.65 13.58
C LEU A 67 4.86 20.60 15.06
N TYR A 68 3.76 21.24 15.43
CA TYR A 68 3.22 21.23 16.78
C TYR A 68 1.95 20.41 16.80
N VAL A 69 1.85 19.48 17.75
CA VAL A 69 0.68 18.63 17.95
C VAL A 69 -0.08 19.15 19.14
N PHE A 70 -1.35 19.49 18.92
CA PHE A 70 -2.25 19.98 19.96
C PHE A 70 -3.34 18.96 20.27
N LYS A 71 -3.73 18.92 21.54
CA LYS A 71 -4.95 18.24 21.99
C LYS A 71 -5.83 19.28 22.67
N GLY A 72 -6.83 19.78 21.93
CA GLY A 72 -7.53 21.00 22.32
C GLY A 72 -6.58 22.19 22.28
N GLU A 73 -6.47 22.92 23.39
CA GLU A 73 -5.58 24.09 23.51
C GLU A 73 -4.17 23.74 24.03
N GLN A 74 -3.94 22.48 24.43
CA GLN A 74 -2.66 22.06 25.00
C GLN A 74 -1.72 21.53 23.92
N GLU A 75 -0.51 22.07 23.85
CA GLU A 75 0.59 21.49 23.09
C GLU A 75 1.06 20.20 23.76
N VAL A 76 1.06 19.11 23.01
CA VAL A 76 1.43 17.76 23.48
C VAL A 76 2.83 17.39 23.02
N GLU A 77 3.15 17.68 21.76
CA GLU A 77 4.39 17.21 21.14
C GLU A 77 4.85 18.15 20.02
N GLN A 78 6.16 18.18 19.77
CA GLN A 78 6.78 18.98 18.73
C GLN A 78 7.76 18.13 17.90
N PHE A 79 7.66 18.19 16.57
CA PHE A 79 8.55 17.50 15.63
C PHE A 79 9.36 18.48 14.78
N TYR A 80 10.60 18.11 14.45
CA TYR A 80 11.48 18.89 13.57
C TYR A 80 11.39 18.39 12.12
N LEU A 81 10.59 19.06 11.29
CA LEU A 81 10.31 18.64 9.91
C LEU A 81 11.25 19.27 8.86
N HIS A 82 12.54 19.39 9.15
CA HIS A 82 13.48 20.05 8.22
C HIS A 82 14.81 19.32 8.02
N ARG A 83 14.92 18.12 8.59
CA ARG A 83 16.14 17.30 8.55
C ARG A 83 16.11 16.23 7.46
N SER A 84 14.94 16.03 6.85
CA SER A 84 14.67 15.10 5.77
C SER A 84 13.88 15.81 4.68
N ASP A 85 13.87 15.23 3.48
CA ASP A 85 13.04 15.66 2.35
C ASP A 85 11.60 15.15 2.45
N HIS A 86 11.33 14.11 3.25
CA HIS A 86 9.99 13.59 3.49
C HIS A 86 9.81 13.02 4.91
N TYR A 87 8.54 12.91 5.31
CA TYR A 87 8.12 12.37 6.60
C TYR A 87 6.83 11.56 6.45
N LEU A 88 6.84 10.32 6.94
CA LEU A 88 5.69 9.43 6.96
C LEU A 88 4.91 9.54 8.28
N PHE A 89 3.63 9.84 8.17
CA PHE A 89 2.66 9.83 9.27
C PHE A 89 1.93 8.50 9.27
N GLY A 90 1.82 7.87 10.43
CA GLY A 90 1.07 6.61 10.54
C GLY A 90 1.14 6.00 11.93
N ARG A 91 0.39 4.91 12.13
CA ARG A 91 0.40 4.17 13.40
C ARG A 91 1.49 3.10 13.51
N ASP A 92 2.17 2.78 12.41
CA ASP A 92 3.18 1.73 12.37
C ASP A 92 4.54 2.25 12.81
N ARG A 93 4.96 1.86 14.03
CA ARG A 93 6.23 2.27 14.64
C ARG A 93 7.47 1.83 13.88
N SER A 94 7.37 0.81 13.03
CA SER A 94 8.52 0.30 12.29
C SER A 94 8.97 1.23 11.17
N VAL A 95 8.05 2.02 10.62
CA VAL A 95 8.29 2.85 9.43
C VAL A 95 7.87 4.31 9.58
N ALA A 96 6.96 4.65 10.50
CA ALA A 96 6.47 6.02 10.64
C ALA A 96 7.50 6.92 11.31
N ASP A 97 7.80 8.06 10.68
CA ASP A 97 8.63 9.12 11.25
C ASP A 97 7.86 9.94 12.31
N VAL A 98 6.57 10.17 12.05
CA VAL A 98 5.64 10.80 12.99
C VAL A 98 4.59 9.77 13.40
N LEU A 99 4.71 9.29 14.63
CA LEU A 99 3.86 8.22 15.15
C LEU A 99 2.50 8.78 15.61
N CYS A 100 1.45 8.37 14.91
CA CYS A 100 0.07 8.69 15.24
C CYS A 100 -0.61 7.45 15.85
N ALA A 101 -0.53 7.30 17.17
CA ALA A 101 -1.03 6.11 17.89
C ALA A 101 -2.56 6.12 18.13
N HIS A 102 -3.36 6.37 17.08
CA HIS A 102 -4.82 6.36 17.14
C HIS A 102 -5.40 5.27 16.22
N PRO A 103 -6.43 4.51 16.63
CA PRO A 103 -6.98 3.40 15.83
C PRO A 103 -7.60 3.82 14.50
N SER A 104 -8.05 5.07 14.36
CA SER A 104 -8.55 5.59 13.08
C SER A 104 -7.45 5.88 12.06
N VAL A 105 -6.18 5.85 12.46
CA VAL A 105 -5.05 6.18 11.58
C VAL A 105 -4.52 4.90 10.91
N SER A 106 -4.25 4.98 9.62
CA SER A 106 -3.67 3.86 8.86
C SER A 106 -2.22 3.58 9.27
N LYS A 107 -1.72 2.37 8.98
CA LYS A 107 -0.31 2.00 9.24
C LYS A 107 0.66 3.00 8.61
N GLN A 108 0.46 3.26 7.32
CA GLN A 108 1.03 4.35 6.55
C GLN A 108 -0.16 5.21 6.12
N HIS A 109 -0.24 6.44 6.63
CA HIS A 109 -1.43 7.28 6.52
C HIS A 109 -1.22 8.44 5.55
N ALA A 110 -0.30 9.35 5.87
CA ALA A 110 -0.02 10.49 5.01
C ALA A 110 1.48 10.71 4.93
N VAL A 111 1.93 11.41 3.89
CA VAL A 111 3.33 11.81 3.74
C VAL A 111 3.39 13.31 3.56
N LEU A 112 4.28 13.95 4.32
CA LEU A 112 4.75 15.29 4.00
C LEU A 112 5.99 15.16 3.13
N GLN A 113 5.92 15.64 1.89
CA GLN A 113 7.01 15.62 0.93
C GLN A 113 7.43 17.05 0.60
N TYR A 114 8.71 17.36 0.79
CA TYR A 114 9.32 18.58 0.28
C TYR A 114 9.77 18.38 -1.17
N ARG A 115 9.37 19.30 -2.05
CA ARG A 115 9.69 19.27 -3.49
C ARG A 115 10.26 20.61 -3.93
N LYS A 116 11.28 20.58 -4.78
CA LYS A 116 11.81 21.77 -5.43
C LYS A 116 10.97 22.07 -6.67
N THR A 117 10.19 23.15 -6.62
CA THR A 117 9.26 23.52 -7.70
C THR A 117 9.51 24.95 -8.15
N ALA A 118 9.40 25.19 -9.46
CA ALA A 118 9.30 26.54 -10.01
C ALA A 118 7.87 27.06 -9.84
N LYS A 119 7.73 28.30 -9.35
CA LYS A 119 6.49 29.06 -9.48
C LYS A 119 6.81 30.41 -10.13
N PRO A 120 6.02 30.85 -11.12
CA PRO A 120 6.18 32.19 -11.67
C PRO A 120 5.88 33.22 -10.59
N ASP A 121 6.69 34.27 -10.54
CA ASP A 121 6.44 35.45 -9.73
C ASP A 121 5.45 36.42 -10.40
N GLU A 122 5.23 37.58 -9.77
CA GLU A 122 4.32 38.61 -10.26
C GLU A 122 4.73 39.17 -11.64
N PHE A 123 5.98 38.96 -12.06
CA PHE A 123 6.53 39.38 -13.34
C PHE A 123 6.67 38.22 -14.33
N GLY A 124 6.19 37.01 -13.98
CA GLY A 124 6.24 35.82 -14.82
C GLY A 124 7.61 35.13 -14.86
N VAL A 125 8.53 35.48 -13.97
CA VAL A 125 9.85 34.84 -13.86
C VAL A 125 9.75 33.64 -12.93
N ASP A 126 10.26 32.50 -13.37
CA ASP A 126 10.26 31.28 -12.57
C ASP A 126 11.17 31.39 -11.34
N GLN A 127 10.56 31.40 -10.16
CA GLN A 127 11.25 31.32 -8.89
C GLN A 127 11.24 29.89 -8.36
N TRP A 128 12.43 29.31 -8.20
CA TRP A 128 12.62 27.99 -7.62
C TRP A 128 12.57 28.07 -6.10
N ALA A 129 11.69 27.27 -5.50
CA ALA A 129 11.63 27.14 -4.04
C ALA A 129 11.31 25.70 -3.63
N VAL A 130 11.82 25.29 -2.46
CA VAL A 130 11.44 24.03 -1.84
C VAL A 130 10.15 24.24 -1.06
N ARG A 131 9.11 23.47 -1.40
CA ARG A 131 7.76 23.61 -0.82
C ARG A 131 7.28 22.28 -0.25
N PRO A 132 6.63 22.28 0.92
CA PRO A 132 5.97 21.09 1.45
C PRO A 132 4.68 20.77 0.68
N TYR A 133 4.42 19.48 0.50
CA TYR A 133 3.18 18.91 -0.02
C TYR A 133 2.73 17.81 0.93
N LEU A 134 1.46 17.83 1.32
CA LEU A 134 0.85 16.76 2.10
C LEU A 134 0.08 15.84 1.15
N MET A 135 0.29 14.54 1.26
CA MET A 135 -0.36 13.53 0.44
C MET A 135 -0.97 12.44 1.33
N ASP A 136 -2.26 12.15 1.13
CA ASP A 136 -2.92 10.99 1.72
C ASP A 136 -2.58 9.72 0.93
N LEU A 137 -2.22 8.63 1.63
CA LEU A 137 -1.83 7.35 1.02
C LEU A 137 -3.02 6.41 0.79
N ALA A 138 -4.11 6.96 0.24
CA ALA A 138 -5.39 6.30 0.03
C ALA A 138 -5.89 5.63 1.32
N THR A 139 -6.04 6.43 2.37
CA THR A 139 -6.41 5.95 3.69
C THR A 139 -7.92 5.82 3.84
N VAL A 140 -8.34 4.91 4.73
CA VAL A 140 -9.76 4.58 4.91
C VAL A 140 -10.56 5.78 5.43
N ASN A 141 -9.98 6.54 6.36
CA ASN A 141 -10.66 7.67 7.01
C ASN A 141 -10.30 9.02 6.39
N GLY A 142 -9.42 9.04 5.39
CA GLY A 142 -8.90 10.25 4.77
C GLY A 142 -7.98 11.06 5.69
N THR A 143 -7.45 12.14 5.10
CA THR A 143 -6.66 13.17 5.76
C THR A 143 -7.35 14.51 5.50
N PHE A 144 -7.55 15.32 6.54
CA PHE A 144 -8.22 16.62 6.46
C PHE A 144 -7.24 17.74 6.77
N LEU A 145 -7.32 18.85 6.03
CA LEU A 145 -6.51 20.05 6.22
C LEU A 145 -7.43 21.25 6.46
N ASN A 146 -7.27 21.93 7.60
CA ASN A 146 -8.08 23.09 7.97
C ASN A 146 -9.60 22.84 8.01
N GLY A 147 -10.01 21.60 8.29
CA GLY A 147 -11.42 21.21 8.35
C GLY A 147 -12.02 20.70 7.04
N GLU A 148 -11.22 20.65 5.96
CA GLU A 148 -11.60 20.15 4.64
C GLU A 148 -10.85 18.87 4.26
#